data_AF-A0A352N512-F1
#
_entry.id   AF-A0A352N512-F1
#
_cell.length_a   1.000
_cell.length_b   1.000
_cell.length_c   1.000
_cell.angle_alpha   90.00
_cell.angle_beta   90.00
_cell.angle_gamma   90.00
#
_symmetry.space_group_name_H-M   'P 1'
#
loop_
_entity.id
_entity.type
_entity.pdbx_description
1 polymer ?
#
loop_
_entity_poly.entity_id
_entity_poly.type
_entity_poly.pdbx_seq_one_letter_code
_entity_poly.pdbx_strand_id
1 'polypeptide(L)'
;MNLLVALTLSALISISGWLNEGLKALERKDYDAAIASLSKITKENSAGTKFYEMALFYKAQAYQGKGDKDKALAELTALLKGECGKDLRVDAKKLFVELGGKPEKLFPEESPKKVWEKYKEFVAQGEGKKALEITTGELKSSILKFAGNEGSFEPFAKELVKGDVGIEKIPDDPEEGEATLEINNVAGRFVFKMRFVLDKEFNRWLISSYKPDFEKMHAVEDNGPLIRLFGVQPVNAQSARVEKKRDTTSNISKLKQIGLGCRMYSQEHKENFPANFDELITGGYLENKDMYVWISPEDGSKDKFIYCPGLTENSSVDFMAAAAPRPANGKRDVLYTDGHAATITEEEFQKTAKEQGWKAPAVARFAKKDIPEEKQKLIRELVAKIADPKAEVRQDAKKKLREMGAEAYPILEEFTNHADPEIKLEVRNILKGK
;
A
#
# COMPACT_ATOMS: atom_id res chain seq x y z
N MET A 1 -38.20 24.62 19.48
CA MET A 1 -37.01 24.70 18.61
C MET A 1 -35.86 25.21 19.47
N ASN A 2 -34.73 24.51 19.52
CA ASN A 2 -33.61 24.84 20.41
C ASN A 2 -32.94 26.15 19.95
N LEU A 3 -32.73 27.12 20.86
CA LEU A 3 -32.16 28.44 20.55
C LEU A 3 -30.84 28.33 19.78
N LEU A 4 -30.01 27.34 20.12
CA LEU A 4 -28.74 27.07 19.42
C LEU A 4 -28.94 26.71 17.94
N VAL A 5 -29.99 25.95 17.62
CA VAL A 5 -30.33 25.58 16.23
C VAL A 5 -30.78 26.80 15.45
N ALA A 6 -31.59 27.67 16.05
CA ALA A 6 -32.05 28.91 15.41
C ALA A 6 -30.87 29.88 15.13
N LEU A 7 -29.93 30.02 16.08
CA LEU A 7 -28.72 30.83 15.89
C LEU A 7 -27.81 30.26 14.79
N THR A 8 -27.59 28.94 14.78
CA THR A 8 -26.78 28.27 13.76
C THR A 8 -27.38 28.43 12.36
N LEU A 9 -28.69 28.27 12.22
CA LEU A 9 -29.39 28.44 10.96
C LEU A 9 -29.33 29.90 10.45
N SER A 10 -29.51 30.87 11.35
CA SER A 10 -29.40 32.30 11.00
C SER A 10 -28.00 32.67 10.50
N ALA A 11 -26.95 32.13 11.15
CA ALA A 11 -25.56 32.32 10.70
C ALA A 11 -25.33 31.70 9.32
N LEU A 12 -25.81 30.47 9.08
CA LEU A 12 -25.69 29.80 7.78
C LEU A 12 -26.42 30.55 6.65
N ILE A 13 -27.62 31.09 6.92
CA ILE A 13 -28.38 31.90 5.96
C ILE A 13 -27.59 33.18 5.62
N SER A 14 -27.01 33.84 6.63
CA SER A 14 -26.23 35.06 6.43
C SER A 14 -24.96 34.80 5.61
N ILE A 15 -24.22 33.74 5.93
CA ILE A 15 -23.01 33.33 5.19
C ILE A 15 -23.35 32.99 3.73
N SER A 16 -24.45 32.27 3.50
CA SER A 16 -24.92 31.92 2.15
C SER A 16 -25.32 33.17 1.35
N GLY A 17 -25.97 34.13 2.02
CA GLY A 17 -26.32 35.43 1.44
C GLY A 17 -25.09 36.20 0.97
N TRP A 18 -24.08 36.35 1.84
CA TRP A 18 -22.83 37.03 1.48
C TRP A 18 -22.07 36.34 0.36
N LEU A 19 -22.06 35.00 0.32
CA LEU A 19 -21.41 34.26 -0.76
C LEU A 19 -22.10 34.54 -2.09
N ASN A 20 -23.43 34.44 -2.13
CA ASN A 20 -24.22 34.70 -3.34
C ASN A 20 -24.06 36.15 -3.83
N GLU A 21 -24.06 37.12 -2.92
CA GLU A 21 -23.76 38.53 -3.26
C GLU A 21 -22.37 38.69 -3.87
N GLY A 22 -21.36 38.06 -3.27
CA GLY A 22 -19.98 38.09 -3.77
C GLY A 22 -19.85 37.50 -5.18
N LEU A 23 -20.50 36.35 -5.42
CA LEU A 23 -20.53 35.69 -6.74
C LEU A 23 -21.24 36.55 -7.80
N LYS A 24 -22.40 37.13 -7.49
CA LYS A 24 -23.10 38.04 -8.41
C LYS A 24 -22.29 39.31 -8.70
N ALA A 25 -21.54 39.82 -7.73
CA ALA A 25 -20.64 40.95 -7.95
C ALA A 25 -19.48 40.57 -8.88
N LEU A 26 -18.89 39.38 -8.71
CA LEU A 26 -17.88 38.82 -9.62
C LEU A 26 -18.39 38.69 -11.06
N GLU A 27 -19.60 38.15 -11.26
CA GLU A 27 -20.22 38.01 -12.59
C GLU A 27 -20.38 39.38 -13.29
N ARG A 28 -20.69 40.43 -12.52
CA ARG A 28 -20.78 41.82 -13.00
C ARG A 28 -19.42 42.51 -13.12
N LYS A 29 -18.32 41.83 -12.79
CA LYS A 29 -16.96 42.40 -12.70
C LYS A 29 -16.84 43.57 -11.71
N ASP A 30 -17.75 43.65 -10.74
CA ASP A 30 -17.65 44.58 -9.62
C ASP A 30 -16.77 43.95 -8.53
N TYR A 31 -15.46 43.99 -8.77
CA TYR A 31 -14.48 43.31 -7.92
C TYR A 31 -14.45 43.85 -6.50
N ASP A 32 -14.68 45.15 -6.30
CA ASP A 32 -14.71 45.76 -4.97
C ASP A 32 -15.91 45.29 -4.15
N ALA A 33 -17.11 45.24 -4.76
CA ALA A 33 -18.28 44.67 -4.10
C ALA A 33 -18.09 43.17 -3.79
N ALA A 34 -17.49 42.41 -4.71
CA ALA A 34 -17.19 41.00 -4.49
C ALA A 34 -16.25 40.79 -3.30
N ILE A 35 -15.14 41.51 -3.26
CA ILE A 35 -14.17 41.45 -2.15
C ILE A 35 -14.85 41.84 -0.84
N ALA A 36 -15.67 42.89 -0.82
CA ALA A 36 -16.36 43.34 0.38
C ALA A 36 -17.31 42.27 0.95
N SER A 37 -18.14 41.64 0.12
CA SER A 37 -19.06 40.60 0.56
C SER A 37 -18.34 39.31 0.98
N LEU A 38 -17.37 38.84 0.21
CA LEU A 38 -16.59 37.63 0.54
C LEU A 38 -15.73 37.83 1.81
N SER A 39 -15.26 39.05 2.06
CA SER A 39 -14.51 39.38 3.27
C SER A 39 -15.33 39.23 4.54
N LYS A 40 -16.66 39.39 4.48
CA LYS A 40 -17.54 39.14 5.64
C LYS A 40 -17.45 37.69 6.09
N ILE A 41 -17.46 36.75 5.15
CA ILE A 41 -17.33 35.31 5.43
C ILE A 41 -15.98 35.01 6.09
N THR A 42 -14.88 35.56 5.57
CA THR A 42 -13.55 35.31 6.14
C THR A 42 -13.33 35.97 7.50
N LYS A 43 -14.04 37.08 7.80
CA LYS A 43 -13.94 37.80 9.09
C LYS A 43 -14.66 37.08 10.23
N GLU A 44 -15.76 36.39 9.94
CA GLU A 44 -16.46 35.54 10.92
C GLU A 44 -15.65 34.27 11.30
N ASN A 45 -14.41 34.17 10.80
CA ASN A 45 -13.39 33.18 11.17
C ASN A 45 -13.92 31.73 11.20
N SER A 46 -14.75 31.39 10.22
CA SER A 46 -15.28 30.05 10.03
C SER A 46 -14.28 29.14 9.29
N ALA A 47 -13.01 29.15 9.73
CA ALA A 47 -11.97 28.32 9.15
C ALA A 47 -12.38 26.83 9.14
N GLY A 48 -12.01 26.10 8.10
CA GLY A 48 -12.41 24.69 7.91
C GLY A 48 -13.84 24.47 7.42
N THR A 49 -14.60 25.53 7.10
CA THR A 49 -15.90 25.40 6.43
C THR A 49 -15.79 25.57 4.93
N LYS A 50 -16.60 24.82 4.17
CA LYS A 50 -16.70 24.95 2.70
C LYS A 50 -16.98 26.38 2.24
N PHE A 51 -17.75 27.16 3.00
CA PHE A 51 -18.03 28.56 2.69
C PHE A 51 -16.79 29.44 2.80
N TYR A 52 -15.97 29.23 3.84
CA TYR A 52 -14.71 29.94 4.02
C TYR A 52 -13.73 29.63 2.88
N GLU A 53 -13.59 28.36 2.52
CA GLU A 53 -12.74 27.92 1.40
C GLU A 53 -13.16 28.57 0.08
N MET A 54 -14.45 28.50 -0.26
CA MET A 54 -15.01 29.15 -1.44
C MET A 54 -14.80 30.66 -1.40
N ALA A 55 -14.99 31.30 -0.24
CA ALA A 55 -14.79 32.73 -0.10
C ALA A 55 -13.34 33.15 -0.40
N LEU A 56 -12.34 32.42 0.11
CA LEU A 56 -10.93 32.68 -0.21
C LEU A 56 -10.65 32.54 -1.71
N PHE A 57 -11.15 31.46 -2.33
CA PHE A 57 -10.94 31.22 -3.76
C PHE A 57 -11.55 32.33 -4.65
N TYR A 58 -12.82 32.66 -4.43
CA TYR A 58 -13.49 33.69 -5.21
C TYR A 58 -12.96 35.09 -4.91
N LYS A 59 -12.50 35.36 -3.68
CA LYS A 59 -11.84 36.62 -3.33
C LYS A 59 -10.49 36.75 -4.04
N ALA A 60 -9.75 35.65 -4.19
CA ALA A 60 -8.54 35.62 -5.00
C ALA A 60 -8.83 35.94 -6.48
N GLN A 61 -9.89 35.36 -7.06
CA GLN A 61 -10.34 35.69 -8.42
C GLN A 61 -10.73 37.17 -8.55
N ALA A 62 -11.40 37.74 -7.55
CA ALA A 62 -11.75 39.16 -7.55
C ALA A 62 -10.50 40.06 -7.52
N TYR A 63 -9.51 39.73 -6.66
CA TYR A 63 -8.23 40.44 -6.64
C TYR A 63 -7.47 40.31 -7.96
N GLN A 64 -7.44 39.13 -8.58
CA GLN A 64 -6.87 38.94 -9.91
C GLN A 64 -7.57 39.82 -10.95
N GLY A 65 -8.91 39.84 -10.96
CA GLY A 65 -9.70 40.68 -11.87
C GLY A 65 -9.41 42.17 -11.71
N LYS A 66 -9.09 42.61 -10.48
CA LYS A 66 -8.64 43.97 -10.17
C LYS A 66 -7.17 44.24 -10.53
N GLY A 67 -6.40 43.21 -10.87
CA GLY A 67 -4.95 43.30 -11.12
C GLY A 67 -4.08 43.29 -9.86
N ASP A 68 -4.67 43.05 -8.67
CA ASP A 68 -3.96 42.99 -7.39
C ASP A 68 -3.43 41.56 -7.14
N LYS A 69 -2.39 41.22 -7.90
CA LYS A 69 -1.79 39.88 -7.95
C LYS A 69 -1.28 39.39 -6.60
N ASP A 70 -0.67 40.27 -5.81
CA ASP A 70 -0.09 39.90 -4.52
C ASP A 70 -1.17 39.51 -3.51
N LYS A 71 -2.29 40.24 -3.47
CA LYS A 71 -3.44 39.85 -2.63
C LYS A 71 -4.09 38.55 -3.11
N ALA A 72 -4.23 38.36 -4.42
CA ALA A 72 -4.75 37.11 -4.96
C ALA A 72 -3.90 35.90 -4.53
N LEU A 73 -2.57 36.02 -4.62
CA LEU A 73 -1.64 34.99 -4.15
C LEU A 73 -1.72 34.75 -2.64
N ALA A 74 -1.92 35.81 -1.84
CA ALA A 74 -2.08 35.68 -0.40
C ALA A 74 -3.34 34.88 -0.02
N GLU A 75 -4.49 35.16 -0.63
CA GLU A 75 -5.74 34.43 -0.39
C GLU A 75 -5.63 32.96 -0.84
N LEU A 76 -5.01 32.71 -2.01
CA LEU A 76 -4.77 31.34 -2.48
C LEU A 76 -3.79 30.58 -1.60
N THR A 77 -2.76 31.25 -1.07
CA THR A 77 -1.82 30.65 -0.12
C THR A 77 -2.55 30.24 1.15
N ALA A 78 -3.43 31.09 1.69
CA ALA A 78 -4.25 30.76 2.85
C ALA A 78 -5.16 29.55 2.58
N LEU A 79 -5.82 29.51 1.42
CA LEU A 79 -6.70 28.41 1.00
C LEU A 79 -5.95 27.08 0.85
N LEU A 80 -4.80 27.09 0.18
CA LEU A 80 -4.04 25.88 -0.16
C LEU A 80 -3.27 25.31 1.04
N LYS A 81 -2.90 26.17 2.01
CA LYS A 81 -2.29 25.75 3.28
C LYS A 81 -3.29 25.14 4.26
N GLY A 82 -4.56 25.53 4.21
CA GLY A 82 -5.61 24.94 5.03
C GLY A 82 -6.18 23.64 4.44
N GLU A 83 -7.21 23.10 5.08
CA GLU A 83 -8.04 22.07 4.49
C GLU A 83 -8.95 22.70 3.41
N CYS A 84 -8.97 22.09 2.22
CA CYS A 84 -9.95 22.47 1.20
C CYS A 84 -10.32 21.28 0.33
N GLY A 85 -11.56 21.28 -0.16
CA GLY A 85 -12.09 20.21 -1.01
C GLY A 85 -11.22 19.94 -2.24
N LYS A 86 -11.12 18.66 -2.65
CA LYS A 86 -10.23 18.19 -3.73
C LYS A 86 -10.40 19.00 -5.03
N ASP A 87 -11.64 19.24 -5.46
CA ASP A 87 -11.92 19.94 -6.71
C ASP A 87 -11.48 21.41 -6.64
N LEU A 88 -11.87 22.10 -5.55
CA LEU A 88 -11.51 23.50 -5.33
C LEU A 88 -10.00 23.70 -5.22
N ARG A 89 -9.30 22.72 -4.63
CA ARG A 89 -7.84 22.73 -4.50
C ARG A 89 -7.14 22.66 -5.85
N VAL A 90 -7.64 21.84 -6.78
CA VAL A 90 -7.09 21.74 -8.15
C VAL A 90 -7.19 23.09 -8.85
N ASP A 91 -8.36 23.73 -8.80
CA ASP A 91 -8.59 25.04 -9.40
C ASP A 91 -7.75 26.14 -8.73
N ALA A 92 -7.65 26.11 -7.40
CA ALA A 92 -6.83 27.04 -6.63
C ALA A 92 -5.34 26.92 -6.94
N LYS A 93 -4.80 25.69 -7.07
CA LYS A 93 -3.40 25.46 -7.47
C LYS A 93 -3.13 25.97 -8.87
N LYS A 94 -4.02 25.66 -9.81
CA LYS A 94 -3.91 26.13 -11.19
C LYS A 94 -3.83 27.66 -11.22
N LEU A 95 -4.77 28.32 -10.55
CA LEU A 95 -4.79 29.78 -10.46
C LEU A 95 -3.55 30.34 -9.75
N PHE A 96 -3.09 29.70 -8.67
CA PHE A 96 -1.89 30.11 -7.95
C PHE A 96 -0.64 30.10 -8.84
N VAL A 97 -0.44 29.04 -9.63
CA VAL A 97 0.68 28.91 -10.58
C VAL A 97 0.53 29.89 -11.76
N GLU A 98 -0.67 30.08 -12.31
CA GLU A 98 -0.94 31.08 -13.35
C GLU A 98 -0.60 32.50 -12.88
N LEU A 99 -0.84 32.79 -11.60
CA LEU A 99 -0.42 34.01 -10.93
C LEU A 99 1.07 33.97 -10.51
N GLY A 100 1.91 33.09 -11.05
CA GLY A 100 3.34 33.03 -10.72
C GLY A 100 3.65 32.70 -9.26
N GLY A 101 2.68 32.11 -8.56
CA GLY A 101 2.88 31.49 -7.27
C GLY A 101 3.85 30.32 -7.37
N LYS A 102 4.68 30.17 -6.35
CA LYS A 102 5.71 29.14 -6.24
C LYS A 102 5.19 28.02 -5.34
N PRO A 103 4.94 26.79 -5.83
CA PRO A 103 4.40 25.69 -5.02
C PRO A 103 5.17 25.45 -3.72
N GLU A 104 6.46 25.75 -3.70
CA GLU A 104 7.34 25.61 -2.55
C GLU A 104 6.91 26.51 -1.38
N LYS A 105 6.23 27.63 -1.65
CA LYS A 105 5.69 28.53 -0.61
C LYS A 105 4.45 27.95 0.11
N LEU A 106 3.85 26.91 -0.45
CA LEU A 106 2.71 26.23 0.16
C LEU A 106 3.13 25.29 1.29
N PHE A 107 4.39 24.86 1.32
CA PHE A 107 4.91 24.05 2.41
C PHE A 107 4.90 24.79 3.77
N PRO A 108 4.96 24.04 4.87
CA PRO A 108 5.24 24.59 6.19
C PRO A 108 6.54 25.41 6.20
N GLU A 109 6.59 26.45 7.03
CA GLU A 109 7.80 27.25 7.21
C GLU A 109 8.96 26.44 7.84
N GLU A 110 8.61 25.46 8.67
CA GLU A 110 9.57 24.53 9.25
C GLU A 110 9.78 23.36 8.31
N SER A 111 11.03 23.05 7.97
CA SER A 111 11.35 21.86 7.18
C SER A 111 11.30 20.60 8.06
N PRO A 112 11.15 19.40 7.47
CA PRO A 112 11.29 18.12 8.18
C PRO A 112 12.52 18.05 9.09
N LYS A 113 13.66 18.57 8.65
CA LYS A 113 14.89 18.69 9.44
C LYS A 113 14.69 19.53 10.71
N LYS A 114 14.08 20.72 10.61
CA LYS A 114 13.80 21.55 11.78
C LYS A 114 12.83 20.87 12.76
N VAL A 115 11.81 20.20 12.24
CA VAL A 115 10.87 19.43 13.06
C VAL A 115 11.57 18.28 13.79
N TRP A 116 12.51 17.60 13.12
CA TRP A 116 13.35 16.59 13.77
C TRP A 116 14.24 17.15 14.88
N GLU A 117 14.90 18.28 14.65
CA GLU A 117 15.72 18.94 15.68
C GLU A 117 14.88 19.30 16.92
N LYS A 118 13.67 19.83 16.74
CA LYS A 118 12.72 20.07 17.84
C LYS A 118 12.34 18.79 18.57
N TYR A 119 12.10 17.71 17.83
CA TYR A 119 11.82 16.41 18.44
C TYR A 119 13.00 15.95 19.32
N LYS A 120 14.24 16.10 18.85
CA LYS A 120 15.43 15.79 19.65
C LYS A 120 15.51 16.64 20.92
N GLU A 121 15.20 17.92 20.82
CA GLU A 121 15.18 18.84 21.96
C GLU A 121 14.13 18.44 23.00
N PHE A 122 12.89 18.17 22.58
CA PHE A 122 11.83 17.70 23.48
C PHE A 122 12.21 16.39 24.18
N VAL A 123 12.82 15.45 23.45
CA VAL A 123 13.31 14.20 24.04
C VAL A 123 14.43 14.45 25.05
N ALA A 124 15.40 15.32 24.74
CA ALA A 124 16.51 15.65 25.63
C ALA A 124 16.06 16.34 26.92
N GLN A 125 15.00 17.14 26.85
CA GLN A 125 14.40 17.84 28.00
C GLN A 125 13.39 16.98 28.78
N GLY A 126 13.11 15.74 28.35
CA GLY A 126 12.10 14.89 28.97
C GLY A 126 10.65 15.31 28.69
N GLU A 127 10.42 16.18 27.70
CA GLU A 127 9.10 16.70 27.33
C GLU A 127 8.33 15.75 26.40
N GLY A 128 8.16 14.49 26.84
CA GLY A 128 7.58 13.42 26.02
C GLY A 128 6.20 13.71 25.42
N LYS A 129 5.38 14.52 26.11
CA LYS A 129 4.07 14.96 25.60
C LYS A 129 4.20 15.85 24.35
N LYS A 130 5.11 16.83 24.37
CA LYS A 130 5.36 17.71 23.22
C LYS A 130 6.01 16.95 22.06
N ALA A 131 6.92 16.01 22.38
CA ALA A 131 7.46 15.08 21.38
C ALA A 131 6.34 14.27 20.70
N LEU A 132 5.35 13.79 21.45
CA LEU A 132 4.19 13.08 20.92
C LEU A 132 3.28 13.97 20.05
N GLU A 133 3.14 15.26 20.37
CA GLU A 133 2.31 16.22 19.61
C GLU A 133 2.83 16.47 18.19
N ILE A 134 4.12 16.30 17.94
CA ILE A 134 4.74 16.44 16.60
C ILE A 134 4.99 15.09 15.90
N THR A 135 4.40 14.01 16.43
CA THR A 135 4.45 12.67 15.83
C THR A 135 3.06 12.19 15.41
N THR A 136 3.02 11.27 14.44
CA THR A 136 1.80 10.62 13.98
C THR A 136 2.10 9.15 13.59
N GLY A 137 1.08 8.43 13.12
CA GLY A 137 1.22 7.13 12.47
C GLY A 137 1.90 6.04 13.30
N GLU A 138 2.83 5.31 12.66
CA GLU A 138 3.55 4.17 13.23
C GLU A 138 4.49 4.60 14.36
N LEU A 139 5.18 5.73 14.19
CA LEU A 139 6.10 6.23 15.21
C LEU A 139 5.33 6.56 16.50
N LYS A 140 4.25 7.35 16.41
CA LYS A 140 3.43 7.69 17.58
C LYS A 140 2.90 6.44 18.29
N SER A 141 2.42 5.48 17.49
CA SER A 141 1.92 4.20 18.00
C SER A 141 2.99 3.41 18.73
N SER A 142 4.21 3.37 18.18
CA SER A 142 5.38 2.75 18.81
C SER A 142 5.75 3.45 20.12
N ILE A 143 5.83 4.78 20.13
CA ILE A 143 6.12 5.59 21.33
C ILE A 143 5.11 5.26 22.44
N LEU A 144 3.81 5.27 22.15
CA LEU A 144 2.75 5.00 23.13
C LEU A 144 2.82 3.57 23.70
N LYS A 145 3.13 2.57 22.86
CA LYS A 145 3.32 1.18 23.33
C LYS A 145 4.48 1.07 24.33
N PHE A 146 5.58 1.77 24.09
CA PHE A 146 6.72 1.78 25.01
C PHE A 146 6.46 2.61 26.27
N ALA A 147 5.67 3.69 26.18
CA ALA A 147 5.31 4.52 27.31
C ALA A 147 4.32 3.85 28.27
N GLY A 148 3.41 3.01 27.76
CA GLY A 148 2.44 2.25 28.55
C GLY A 148 3.05 1.13 29.40
N ASN A 149 4.26 0.69 29.06
CA ASN A 149 5.10 -0.14 29.91
C ASN A 149 5.97 0.78 30.76
N GLU A 150 5.52 1.05 32.00
CA GLU A 150 6.10 1.93 33.01
C GLU A 150 7.60 2.26 32.80
N GLY A 151 7.88 3.40 32.14
CA GLY A 151 9.21 4.05 32.16
C GLY A 151 10.21 3.73 31.04
N SER A 152 9.88 2.92 30.02
CA SER A 152 10.89 2.45 29.05
C SER A 152 11.13 3.32 27.80
N PHE A 153 10.38 4.42 27.61
CA PHE A 153 10.50 5.23 26.38
C PHE A 153 11.77 6.08 26.32
N GLU A 154 12.22 6.60 27.46
CA GLU A 154 13.33 7.57 27.51
C GLU A 154 14.66 7.01 26.97
N PRO A 155 15.08 5.77 27.30
CA PRO A 155 16.27 5.17 26.70
C PRO A 155 16.17 4.99 25.18
N PHE A 156 15.00 4.58 24.67
CA PHE A 156 14.78 4.42 23.23
C PHE A 156 14.83 5.75 22.51
N ALA A 157 14.11 6.76 23.01
CA ALA A 157 14.10 8.08 22.44
C ALA A 157 15.50 8.70 22.43
N LYS A 158 16.24 8.60 23.54
CA LYS A 158 17.64 9.05 23.65
C LYS A 158 18.57 8.38 22.65
N GLU A 159 18.33 7.13 22.30
CA GLU A 159 19.14 6.44 21.30
C GLU A 159 18.73 6.82 19.86
N LEU A 160 17.44 6.96 19.60
CA LEU A 160 16.89 7.35 18.29
C LEU A 160 17.38 8.73 17.85
N VAL A 161 17.56 9.65 18.81
CA VAL A 161 18.02 11.02 18.53
C VAL A 161 19.54 11.15 18.36
N LYS A 162 20.30 10.06 18.61
CA LYS A 162 21.76 10.02 18.35
C LYS A 162 22.00 9.79 16.86
N GLY A 163 22.03 10.86 16.11
CA GLY A 163 22.43 10.82 14.71
C GLY A 163 22.52 12.20 14.09
N ASP A 164 23.45 12.31 13.15
CA ASP A 164 23.58 13.48 12.31
C ASP A 164 22.51 13.46 11.23
N VAL A 165 21.89 14.61 11.01
CA VAL A 165 20.88 14.76 9.98
C VAL A 165 21.55 14.81 8.61
N GLY A 166 21.21 13.83 7.78
CA GLY A 166 21.66 13.68 6.41
C GLY A 166 20.75 14.40 5.40
N ILE A 167 20.49 13.72 4.29
CA ILE A 167 19.77 14.28 3.14
C ILE A 167 18.28 14.42 3.45
N GLU A 168 17.76 15.62 3.29
CA GLU A 168 16.34 15.93 3.32
C GLU A 168 15.78 15.86 1.89
N LYS A 169 14.66 15.17 1.70
CA LYS A 169 13.90 15.14 0.45
C LYS A 169 12.48 15.57 0.72
N ILE A 170 12.12 16.73 0.19
CA ILE A 170 10.77 17.29 0.19
C ILE A 170 10.22 17.05 -1.22
N PRO A 171 8.95 16.63 -1.37
CA PRO A 171 8.36 16.42 -2.69
C PRO A 171 8.23 17.76 -3.42
N ASP A 172 8.23 17.72 -4.74
CA ASP A 172 8.00 18.93 -5.55
C ASP A 172 6.53 19.39 -5.46
N ASP A 173 5.60 18.45 -5.27
CA ASP A 173 4.18 18.72 -5.06
C ASP A 173 3.78 18.53 -3.58
N PRO A 174 3.28 19.58 -2.90
CA PRO A 174 2.69 19.48 -1.57
C PRO A 174 1.57 18.44 -1.40
N GLU A 175 0.92 18.02 -2.50
CA GLU A 175 -0.12 16.98 -2.46
C GLU A 175 0.43 15.58 -2.18
N GLU A 176 1.68 15.30 -2.51
CA GLU A 176 2.31 14.03 -2.13
C GLU A 176 2.32 13.88 -0.60
N GLY A 177 2.32 15.02 0.12
CA GLY A 177 2.06 15.08 1.55
C GLY A 177 3.11 14.36 2.39
N GLU A 178 4.23 13.96 1.79
CA GLU A 178 5.21 13.11 2.44
C GLU A 178 6.63 13.57 2.12
N ALA A 179 7.42 13.77 3.16
CA ALA A 179 8.85 14.07 3.04
C ALA A 179 9.68 12.99 3.72
N THR A 180 10.96 12.89 3.36
CA THR A 180 11.89 11.98 4.00
C THR A 180 13.15 12.68 4.48
N LEU A 181 13.68 12.22 5.60
CA LEU A 181 14.94 12.69 6.17
C LEU A 181 15.83 11.49 6.47
N GLU A 182 17.02 11.45 5.86
CA GLU A 182 18.04 10.47 6.23
C GLU A 182 18.72 10.89 7.54
N ILE A 183 18.83 9.97 8.49
CA ILE A 183 19.56 10.16 9.75
C ILE A 183 20.70 9.15 9.77
N ASN A 184 21.92 9.64 9.89
CA ASN A 184 23.12 8.83 10.02
C ASN A 184 23.45 8.74 11.51
N ASN A 185 23.44 7.55 12.10
CA ASN A 185 23.85 7.43 13.50
C ASN A 185 25.34 7.79 13.66
N VAL A 186 25.67 8.41 14.80
CA VAL A 186 27.02 8.90 15.17
C VAL A 186 28.12 7.85 15.03
N ALA A 187 27.80 6.56 15.12
CA ALA A 187 28.78 5.48 14.92
C ALA A 187 28.95 5.04 13.45
N GLY A 188 28.24 5.66 12.49
CA GLY A 188 28.22 5.27 11.08
C GLY A 188 27.62 3.87 10.81
N ARG A 189 26.98 3.26 11.81
CA ARG A 189 26.56 1.84 11.78
C ARG A 189 25.26 1.61 11.02
N PHE A 190 24.40 2.61 10.93
CA PHE A 190 23.09 2.50 10.27
C PHE A 190 22.59 3.87 9.81
N VAL A 191 21.81 3.84 8.73
CA VAL A 191 21.06 4.97 8.19
C VAL A 191 19.58 4.69 8.39
N PHE A 192 18.85 5.62 9.00
CA PHE A 192 17.38 5.56 9.03
C PHE A 192 16.80 6.57 8.05
N LYS A 193 15.71 6.20 7.39
CA LYS A 193 14.86 7.13 6.66
C LYS A 193 13.65 7.43 7.54
N MET A 194 13.61 8.64 8.07
CA MET A 194 12.41 9.16 8.74
C MET A 194 11.43 9.61 7.67
N ARG A 195 10.16 9.26 7.83
CA ARG A 195 9.06 9.74 7.01
C ARG A 195 8.30 10.81 7.78
N PHE A 196 7.94 11.87 7.07
CA PHE A 196 7.12 12.97 7.58
C PHE A 196 5.86 13.02 6.77
N VAL A 197 4.74 13.34 7.41
CA VAL A 197 3.46 13.59 6.76
C VAL A 197 3.08 15.04 6.99
N LEU A 198 2.58 15.70 5.94
CA LEU A 198 2.06 17.05 6.00
C LEU A 198 0.69 17.03 6.69
N ASP A 199 0.63 17.63 7.87
CA ASP A 199 -0.60 17.96 8.59
C ASP A 199 -1.20 19.20 7.94
N LYS A 200 -2.19 18.99 7.06
CA LYS A 200 -2.83 20.04 6.25
C LYS A 200 -3.71 20.97 7.09
N GLU A 201 -4.20 20.52 8.24
CA GLU A 201 -5.03 21.35 9.12
C GLU A 201 -4.19 22.48 9.73
N PHE A 202 -2.98 22.14 10.21
CA PHE A 202 -2.07 23.09 10.85
C PHE A 202 -0.91 23.54 9.97
N ASN A 203 -0.89 23.12 8.70
CA ASN A 203 0.19 23.30 7.73
C ASN A 203 1.58 23.11 8.36
N ARG A 204 1.83 21.92 8.94
CA ARG A 204 3.09 21.54 9.59
C ARG A 204 3.51 20.12 9.24
N TRP A 205 4.77 19.78 9.38
CA TRP A 205 5.22 18.40 9.25
C TRP A 205 5.07 17.64 10.57
N LEU A 206 4.60 16.40 10.49
CA LEU A 206 4.58 15.45 11.61
C LEU A 206 5.44 14.24 11.27
N ILE A 207 6.19 13.74 12.25
CA ILE A 207 7.03 12.55 12.09
C ILE A 207 6.13 11.31 12.12
N SER A 208 6.03 10.57 11.02
CA SER A 208 5.01 9.52 10.85
C SER A 208 5.55 8.11 11.05
N SER A 209 6.74 7.83 10.52
CA SER A 209 7.39 6.53 10.64
C SER A 209 8.89 6.64 10.47
N TYR A 210 9.57 5.55 10.74
CA TYR A 210 10.99 5.40 10.49
C TYR A 210 11.21 4.07 9.78
N LYS A 211 12.12 4.04 8.81
CA LYS A 211 12.51 2.82 8.12
C LYS A 211 14.04 2.66 8.18
N PRO A 212 14.57 1.63 8.84
CA PRO A 212 16.00 1.31 8.72
C PRO A 212 16.35 0.98 7.27
N ASP A 213 17.47 1.54 6.80
CA ASP A 213 18.04 1.20 5.50
C ASP A 213 18.99 0.01 5.69
N PHE A 214 18.43 -1.20 5.66
CA PHE A 214 19.16 -2.44 5.90
C PHE A 214 20.28 -2.69 4.87
N GLU A 215 20.18 -2.13 3.65
CA GLU A 215 21.24 -2.24 2.64
C GLU A 215 22.50 -1.47 3.03
N LYS A 216 22.36 -0.42 3.87
CA LYS A 216 23.45 0.38 4.41
C LYS A 216 23.87 -0.05 5.81
N MET A 217 23.29 -1.12 6.36
CA MET A 217 23.77 -1.69 7.62
C MET A 217 25.03 -2.50 7.36
N HIS A 218 26.17 -1.98 7.78
CA HIS A 218 27.38 -2.80 7.91
C HIS A 218 27.10 -3.90 8.94
N ALA A 219 27.57 -5.12 8.71
CA ALA A 219 27.42 -6.23 9.66
C ALA A 219 28.02 -5.81 11.01
N VAL A 220 27.15 -5.48 11.98
CA VAL A 220 27.55 -5.15 13.34
C VAL A 220 27.58 -6.47 14.10
N GLU A 221 28.76 -6.90 14.54
CA GLU A 221 28.93 -8.12 15.36
C GLU A 221 28.36 -7.98 16.78
N ASP A 222 27.92 -6.77 17.16
CA ASP A 222 27.52 -6.42 18.52
C ASP A 222 25.98 -6.32 18.68
N ASN A 223 25.42 -7.17 19.55
CA ASN A 223 24.00 -7.30 19.89
C ASN A 223 23.45 -6.13 20.74
N GLY A 224 23.68 -4.90 20.27
CA GLY A 224 23.25 -3.68 20.97
C GLY A 224 21.73 -3.57 21.16
N PRO A 225 21.27 -2.67 22.05
CA PRO A 225 19.85 -2.50 22.40
C PRO A 225 18.91 -2.31 21.19
N LEU A 226 19.38 -1.62 20.14
CA LEU A 226 18.61 -1.39 18.92
C LEU A 226 18.36 -2.67 18.11
N ILE A 227 19.32 -3.59 18.03
CA ILE A 227 19.14 -4.87 17.30
C ILE A 227 18.06 -5.72 17.96
N ARG A 228 18.08 -5.81 19.29
CA ARG A 228 17.05 -6.50 20.07
C ARG A 228 15.68 -5.86 19.89
N LEU A 229 15.65 -4.53 19.80
CA LEU A 229 14.42 -3.76 19.69
C LEU A 229 13.73 -3.93 18.33
N PHE A 230 14.49 -3.98 17.23
CA PHE A 230 13.92 -4.19 15.90
C PHE A 230 13.57 -5.65 15.61
N GLY A 231 13.80 -6.57 16.56
CA GLY A 231 13.55 -8.00 16.37
C GLY A 231 14.37 -8.60 15.21
N VAL A 232 15.43 -7.91 14.78
CA VAL A 232 16.28 -8.34 13.68
C VAL A 232 17.21 -9.39 14.24
N GLN A 233 16.87 -10.66 14.08
CA GLN A 233 17.90 -11.69 14.16
C GLN A 233 18.92 -11.40 13.06
N PRO A 234 20.24 -11.54 13.29
CA PRO A 234 21.24 -11.35 12.25
C PRO A 234 20.94 -12.34 11.12
N VAL A 235 20.31 -11.84 10.05
CA VAL A 235 19.94 -12.65 8.90
C VAL A 235 21.14 -12.69 7.97
N ASN A 236 21.60 -13.89 7.61
CA ASN A 236 22.57 -14.07 6.54
C ASN A 236 22.08 -13.30 5.30
N ALA A 237 22.96 -12.47 4.72
CA ALA A 237 22.68 -11.46 3.70
C ALA A 237 21.95 -11.95 2.40
N GLN A 238 21.66 -13.24 2.27
CA GLN A 238 20.87 -13.82 1.18
C GLN A 238 19.35 -13.60 1.31
N SER A 239 18.80 -13.45 2.51
CA SER A 239 17.34 -13.30 2.72
C SER A 239 16.82 -11.87 2.52
N ALA A 240 17.69 -10.85 2.59
CA ALA A 240 17.31 -9.44 2.42
C ALA A 240 16.89 -9.06 0.98
N ARG A 241 17.17 -9.91 -0.03
CA ARG A 241 16.79 -9.65 -1.43
C ARG A 241 15.32 -9.92 -1.76
N VAL A 242 14.54 -10.53 -0.85
CA VAL A 242 13.15 -10.94 -1.11
C VAL A 242 12.11 -9.92 -0.61
N GLU A 243 12.48 -8.93 0.21
CA GLU A 243 11.53 -7.95 0.77
C GLU A 243 11.31 -6.70 -0.12
N LYS A 244 11.17 -6.88 -1.44
CA LYS A 244 10.87 -5.76 -2.35
C LYS A 244 9.35 -5.53 -2.47
N LYS A 245 8.87 -4.56 -1.69
CA LYS A 245 7.57 -3.86 -1.74
C LYS A 245 6.31 -4.69 -1.40
N ARG A 246 5.89 -4.57 -0.14
CA ARG A 246 4.51 -4.79 0.33
C ARG A 246 3.56 -3.76 -0.30
N ASP A 247 3.17 -4.01 -1.53
CA ASP A 247 1.85 -3.61 -2.08
C ASP A 247 0.95 -4.86 -2.20
N THR A 248 1.22 -5.84 -1.35
CA THR A 248 0.67 -7.20 -1.43
C THR A 248 -0.57 -7.30 -0.56
N THR A 249 -1.69 -6.77 -1.05
CA THR A 249 -2.96 -7.44 -0.76
C THR A 249 -2.75 -8.90 -1.15
N SER A 250 -2.74 -9.80 -0.16
CA SER A 250 -2.49 -11.24 -0.37
C SER A 250 -3.39 -11.74 -1.51
N ASN A 251 -2.88 -12.63 -2.37
CA ASN A 251 -3.65 -13.22 -3.47
C ASN A 251 -5.01 -13.77 -2.99
N ILE A 252 -5.06 -14.33 -1.78
CA ILE A 252 -6.31 -14.78 -1.13
C ILE A 252 -7.29 -13.62 -0.89
N SER A 253 -6.80 -12.46 -0.47
CA SER A 253 -7.64 -11.28 -0.30
C SER A 253 -8.16 -10.76 -1.64
N LYS A 254 -7.36 -10.85 -2.71
CA LYS A 254 -7.83 -10.53 -4.07
C LYS A 254 -8.93 -11.48 -4.51
N LEU A 255 -8.75 -12.79 -4.31
CA LEU A 255 -9.77 -13.81 -4.59
C LEU A 255 -11.06 -13.57 -3.81
N LYS A 256 -10.99 -13.18 -2.53
CA LYS A 256 -12.19 -12.82 -1.74
C LYS A 256 -12.93 -11.61 -2.33
N GLN A 257 -12.21 -10.59 -2.80
CA GLN A 257 -12.83 -9.43 -3.46
C GLN A 257 -13.46 -9.82 -4.80
N ILE A 258 -12.79 -10.69 -5.57
CA ILE A 258 -13.36 -11.30 -6.78
C ILE A 258 -14.66 -12.04 -6.45
N GLY A 259 -14.68 -12.86 -5.40
CA GLY A 259 -15.87 -13.59 -4.95
C GLY A 259 -17.03 -12.68 -4.55
N LEU A 260 -16.74 -11.57 -3.87
CA LEU A 260 -17.73 -10.55 -3.56
C LEU A 260 -18.31 -9.93 -4.85
N GLY A 261 -17.45 -9.59 -5.81
CA GLY A 261 -17.89 -9.07 -7.11
C GLY A 261 -18.77 -10.05 -7.90
N CYS A 262 -18.42 -11.35 -7.92
CA CYS A 262 -19.25 -12.39 -8.53
C CYS A 262 -20.65 -12.46 -7.90
N ARG A 263 -20.74 -12.33 -6.57
CA ARG A 263 -22.02 -12.38 -5.85
C ARG A 263 -22.86 -11.13 -6.05
N MET A 264 -22.24 -9.96 -6.14
CA MET A 264 -22.96 -8.72 -6.49
C MET A 264 -23.51 -8.81 -7.92
N TYR A 265 -22.71 -9.32 -8.86
CA TYR A 265 -23.12 -9.54 -10.23
C TYR A 265 -24.32 -10.50 -10.33
N SER A 266 -24.30 -11.62 -9.59
CA SER A 266 -25.35 -12.64 -9.67
C SER A 266 -26.72 -12.17 -9.18
N GLN A 267 -26.76 -11.29 -8.19
CA GLN A 267 -27.98 -10.66 -7.69
C GLN A 267 -28.72 -9.87 -8.79
N GLU A 268 -27.98 -9.28 -9.73
CA GLU A 268 -28.53 -8.51 -10.84
C GLU A 268 -28.74 -9.37 -12.11
N HIS A 269 -28.10 -10.53 -12.19
CA HIS A 269 -28.07 -11.40 -13.38
C HIS A 269 -28.77 -12.74 -13.17
N LYS A 270 -29.86 -12.76 -12.39
CA LYS A 270 -30.71 -13.94 -12.16
C LYS A 270 -29.90 -15.14 -11.66
N GLU A 271 -29.10 -14.92 -10.62
CA GLU A 271 -28.26 -15.95 -9.96
C GLU A 271 -27.13 -16.51 -10.84
N ASN A 272 -26.89 -15.96 -12.04
CA ASN A 272 -25.78 -16.38 -12.89
C ASN A 272 -24.50 -15.65 -12.48
N PHE A 273 -23.40 -16.39 -12.37
CA PHE A 273 -22.07 -15.78 -12.24
C PHE A 273 -21.61 -15.23 -13.59
N PRO A 274 -20.67 -14.26 -13.62
CA PRO A 274 -20.22 -13.64 -14.86
C PRO A 274 -19.61 -14.69 -15.81
N ALA A 275 -19.67 -14.45 -17.12
CA ALA A 275 -19.04 -15.37 -18.07
C ALA A 275 -17.50 -15.29 -18.05
N ASN A 276 -16.95 -14.15 -17.61
CA ASN A 276 -15.52 -13.88 -17.49
C ASN A 276 -15.29 -12.67 -16.56
N PHE A 277 -14.04 -12.39 -16.18
CA PHE A 277 -13.71 -11.27 -15.31
C PHE A 277 -13.96 -9.89 -15.91
N ASP A 278 -13.99 -9.74 -17.24
CA ASP A 278 -14.18 -8.42 -17.86
C ASP A 278 -15.60 -7.88 -17.58
N GLU A 279 -16.61 -8.75 -17.45
CA GLU A 279 -17.97 -8.35 -17.08
C GLU A 279 -18.06 -7.71 -15.69
N LEU A 280 -17.22 -8.16 -14.74
CA LEU A 280 -17.14 -7.55 -13.41
C LEU A 280 -16.53 -6.14 -13.46
N ILE A 281 -15.59 -5.93 -14.36
CA ILE A 281 -14.93 -4.63 -14.57
C ILE A 281 -15.89 -3.66 -15.27
N THR A 282 -16.50 -4.09 -16.37
CA THR A 282 -17.40 -3.24 -17.16
C THR A 282 -18.69 -2.93 -16.42
N GLY A 283 -19.17 -3.85 -15.58
CA GLY A 283 -20.35 -3.65 -14.74
C GLY A 283 -20.09 -2.80 -13.48
N GLY A 284 -18.84 -2.40 -13.22
CA GLY A 284 -18.50 -1.59 -12.06
C GLY A 284 -18.53 -2.34 -10.72
N TYR A 285 -18.59 -3.67 -10.73
CA TYR A 285 -18.56 -4.48 -9.50
C TYR A 285 -17.15 -4.54 -8.89
N LEU A 286 -16.11 -4.39 -9.70
CA LEU A 286 -14.70 -4.38 -9.31
C LEU A 286 -13.91 -3.40 -10.20
N GLU A 287 -13.65 -2.21 -9.66
CA GLU A 287 -13.01 -1.13 -10.42
C GLU A 287 -11.48 -1.32 -10.57
N ASN A 288 -10.85 -2.01 -9.63
CA ASN A 288 -9.39 -2.16 -9.61
C ASN A 288 -8.91 -3.37 -10.42
N LYS A 289 -8.35 -3.11 -11.61
CA LYS A 289 -7.79 -4.15 -12.51
C LYS A 289 -6.68 -4.99 -11.88
N ASP A 290 -5.95 -4.48 -10.89
CA ASP A 290 -4.89 -5.22 -10.20
C ASP A 290 -5.43 -6.34 -9.29
N MET A 291 -6.74 -6.38 -9.03
CA MET A 291 -7.38 -7.48 -8.29
C MET A 291 -7.40 -8.78 -9.07
N TYR A 292 -7.40 -8.72 -10.40
CA TYR A 292 -7.36 -9.90 -11.26
C TYR A 292 -5.95 -10.43 -11.50
N VAL A 293 -4.93 -9.75 -10.94
CA VAL A 293 -3.52 -10.11 -11.10
C VAL A 293 -3.06 -10.90 -9.89
N TRP A 294 -2.83 -12.19 -10.09
CA TRP A 294 -2.09 -13.05 -9.18
C TRP A 294 -0.60 -12.70 -9.22
N ILE A 295 0.01 -12.59 -8.04
CA ILE A 295 1.45 -12.35 -7.90
C ILE A 295 2.08 -13.61 -7.35
N SER A 296 2.99 -14.21 -8.10
CA SER A 296 3.71 -15.41 -7.69
C SER A 296 4.54 -15.15 -6.44
N PRO A 297 4.36 -15.93 -5.35
CA PRO A 297 5.14 -15.75 -4.13
C PRO A 297 6.60 -16.21 -4.28
N GLU A 298 6.93 -16.97 -5.33
CA GLU A 298 8.29 -17.51 -5.54
C GLU A 298 9.20 -16.54 -6.27
N ASP A 299 8.70 -15.88 -7.32
CA ASP A 299 9.49 -15.06 -8.24
C ASP A 299 8.92 -13.63 -8.44
N GLY A 300 7.77 -13.33 -7.84
CA GLY A 300 7.10 -12.03 -7.98
C GLY A 300 6.48 -11.78 -9.36
N SER A 301 6.41 -12.79 -10.24
CA SER A 301 5.74 -12.65 -11.54
C SER A 301 4.28 -12.25 -11.35
N LYS A 302 3.73 -11.57 -12.36
CA LYS A 302 2.33 -11.15 -12.40
C LYS A 302 1.60 -11.89 -13.50
N ASP A 303 0.59 -12.65 -13.14
CA ASP A 303 -0.26 -13.41 -14.05
C ASP A 303 -1.73 -13.14 -13.74
N LYS A 304 -2.65 -13.41 -14.67
CA LYS A 304 -4.09 -13.28 -14.36
C LYS A 304 -4.58 -14.54 -13.64
N PHE A 305 -5.48 -14.38 -12.67
CA PHE A 305 -6.26 -15.52 -12.16
C PHE A 305 -7.00 -16.20 -13.32
N ILE A 306 -7.18 -17.52 -13.24
CA ILE A 306 -8.03 -18.29 -14.16
C ILE A 306 -9.44 -18.38 -13.58
N TYR A 307 -10.45 -18.41 -14.44
CA TYR A 307 -11.86 -18.38 -14.07
C TYR A 307 -12.62 -19.58 -14.66
N CYS A 308 -13.59 -20.11 -13.91
CA CYS A 308 -14.49 -21.17 -14.37
C CYS A 308 -15.86 -20.56 -14.75
N PRO A 309 -16.19 -20.44 -16.05
CA PRO A 309 -17.47 -19.90 -16.48
C PRO A 309 -18.62 -20.89 -16.29
N GLY A 310 -19.85 -20.38 -16.36
CA GLY A 310 -21.07 -21.20 -16.36
C GLY A 310 -21.56 -21.65 -14.98
N LEU A 311 -21.06 -21.03 -13.92
CA LEU A 311 -21.50 -21.25 -12.54
C LEU A 311 -22.70 -20.35 -12.20
N THR A 312 -23.45 -20.75 -11.17
CA THR A 312 -24.62 -20.04 -10.65
C THR A 312 -24.64 -20.13 -9.13
N GLU A 313 -25.50 -19.36 -8.45
CA GLU A 313 -25.68 -19.46 -6.99
C GLU A 313 -26.15 -20.85 -6.52
N ASN A 314 -26.76 -21.63 -7.42
CA ASN A 314 -27.21 -23.00 -7.14
C ASN A 314 -26.14 -24.07 -7.42
N SER A 315 -24.94 -23.67 -7.88
CA SER A 315 -23.81 -24.58 -8.05
C SER A 315 -23.32 -25.11 -6.69
N SER A 316 -22.70 -26.29 -6.68
CA SER A 316 -22.14 -26.84 -5.44
C SER A 316 -21.16 -25.85 -4.81
N VAL A 317 -21.20 -25.70 -3.48
CA VAL A 317 -20.26 -24.85 -2.72
C VAL A 317 -18.81 -25.31 -2.85
N ASP A 318 -18.60 -26.59 -3.18
CA ASP A 318 -17.27 -27.17 -3.40
C ASP A 318 -16.70 -26.85 -4.79
N PHE A 319 -17.50 -26.22 -5.68
CA PHE A 319 -17.02 -25.82 -7.00
C PHE A 319 -16.14 -24.57 -6.90
N MET A 320 -15.08 -24.56 -7.72
CA MET A 320 -14.14 -23.45 -7.79
C MET A 320 -14.59 -22.48 -8.88
N ALA A 321 -14.74 -21.21 -8.52
CA ALA A 321 -15.02 -20.11 -9.44
C ALA A 321 -13.75 -19.52 -10.05
N ALA A 322 -12.66 -19.44 -9.30
CA ALA A 322 -11.38 -18.94 -9.78
C ALA A 322 -10.19 -19.63 -9.11
N ALA A 323 -9.03 -19.56 -9.74
CA ALA A 323 -7.80 -20.10 -9.16
C ALA A 323 -6.56 -19.33 -9.64
N ALA A 324 -5.46 -19.44 -8.90
CA ALA A 324 -4.15 -19.02 -9.37
C ALA A 324 -3.82 -19.75 -10.69
N PRO A 325 -3.14 -19.10 -11.65
CA PRO A 325 -2.89 -19.67 -12.97
C PRO A 325 -1.91 -20.86 -12.93
N ARG A 326 -1.03 -20.87 -11.94
CA ARG A 326 -0.03 -21.93 -11.70
C ARG A 326 0.12 -22.19 -10.20
N PRO A 327 0.59 -23.39 -9.79
CA PRO A 327 0.88 -23.64 -8.39
C PRO A 327 2.14 -22.87 -7.97
N ALA A 328 2.22 -22.56 -6.68
CA ALA A 328 3.41 -22.07 -6.00
C ALA A 328 3.68 -22.97 -4.79
N ASN A 329 4.89 -23.51 -4.68
CA ASN A 329 5.30 -24.50 -3.68
C ASN A 329 4.34 -25.70 -3.62
N GLY A 330 3.95 -26.22 -4.79
CA GLY A 330 3.02 -27.36 -4.91
C GLY A 330 1.56 -27.08 -4.51
N LYS A 331 1.21 -25.81 -4.24
CA LYS A 331 -0.14 -25.41 -3.83
C LYS A 331 -0.72 -24.34 -4.73
N ARG A 332 -2.05 -24.21 -4.74
CA ARG A 332 -2.77 -23.23 -5.56
C ARG A 332 -3.79 -22.47 -4.71
N ASP A 333 -3.79 -21.16 -4.86
CA ASP A 333 -4.85 -20.31 -4.29
C ASP A 333 -6.12 -20.48 -5.14
N VAL A 334 -7.26 -20.72 -4.50
CA VAL A 334 -8.55 -20.98 -5.15
C VAL A 334 -9.67 -20.18 -4.48
N LEU A 335 -10.70 -19.87 -5.26
CA LEU A 335 -11.95 -19.24 -4.84
C LEU A 335 -13.09 -20.20 -5.14
N TYR A 336 -13.91 -20.48 -4.13
CA TYR A 336 -15.10 -21.30 -4.21
C TYR A 336 -16.35 -20.47 -4.54
N THR A 337 -17.41 -21.13 -5.01
CA THR A 337 -18.69 -20.50 -5.38
C THR A 337 -19.40 -19.81 -4.22
N ASP A 338 -19.16 -20.24 -2.98
CA ASP A 338 -19.69 -19.61 -1.77
C ASP A 338 -18.96 -18.31 -1.38
N GLY A 339 -17.88 -17.97 -2.08
CA GLY A 339 -17.01 -16.82 -1.82
C GLY A 339 -15.82 -17.11 -0.89
N HIS A 340 -15.67 -18.34 -0.40
CA HIS A 340 -14.51 -18.76 0.37
C HIS A 340 -13.27 -18.81 -0.53
N ALA A 341 -12.10 -18.42 0.00
CA ALA A 341 -10.83 -18.54 -0.69
C ALA A 341 -9.83 -19.29 0.19
N ALA A 342 -9.14 -20.26 -0.38
CA ALA A 342 -8.20 -21.14 0.30
C ALA A 342 -6.96 -21.41 -0.56
N THR A 343 -5.93 -21.98 0.06
CA THR A 343 -4.75 -22.51 -0.63
C THR A 343 -4.79 -24.03 -0.52
N ILE A 344 -5.01 -24.73 -1.63
CA ILE A 344 -5.11 -26.20 -1.68
C ILE A 344 -3.91 -26.83 -2.38
N THR A 345 -3.71 -28.14 -2.27
CA THR A 345 -2.65 -28.83 -3.03
C THR A 345 -2.99 -28.85 -4.53
N GLU A 346 -1.97 -28.95 -5.38
CA GLU A 346 -2.20 -29.07 -6.83
C GLU A 346 -2.99 -30.36 -7.17
N GLU A 347 -2.76 -31.45 -6.45
CA GLU A 347 -3.50 -32.71 -6.64
C GLU A 347 -5.00 -32.54 -6.32
N GLU A 348 -5.32 -31.85 -5.21
CA GLU A 348 -6.72 -31.51 -4.86
C GLU A 348 -7.34 -30.62 -5.93
N PHE A 349 -6.62 -29.59 -6.40
CA PHE A 349 -7.10 -28.71 -7.47
C PHE A 349 -7.45 -29.49 -8.74
N GLN A 350 -6.54 -30.36 -9.22
CA GLN A 350 -6.77 -31.15 -10.44
C GLN A 350 -7.95 -32.10 -10.29
N LYS A 351 -8.10 -32.72 -9.11
CA LYS A 351 -9.25 -33.58 -8.79
C LYS A 351 -10.55 -32.80 -8.83
N THR A 352 -10.65 -31.68 -8.12
CA THR A 352 -11.87 -30.85 -8.06
C THR A 352 -12.20 -30.26 -9.44
N ALA A 353 -11.21 -29.76 -10.17
CA ALA A 353 -11.41 -29.23 -11.53
C ALA A 353 -11.97 -30.30 -12.48
N LYS A 354 -11.47 -31.54 -12.38
CA LYS A 354 -11.97 -32.68 -13.16
C LYS A 354 -13.40 -33.05 -12.78
N GLU A 355 -13.72 -33.12 -11.48
CA GLU A 355 -15.06 -33.41 -10.97
C GLU A 355 -16.08 -32.35 -11.39
N GLN A 356 -15.69 -31.08 -11.40
CA GLN A 356 -16.49 -29.95 -11.89
C GLN A 356 -16.62 -29.92 -13.43
N GLY A 357 -15.85 -30.73 -14.16
CA GLY A 357 -15.77 -30.65 -15.62
C GLY A 357 -15.11 -29.34 -16.11
N TRP A 358 -14.40 -28.64 -15.23
CA TRP A 358 -13.68 -27.42 -15.58
C TRP A 358 -12.46 -27.78 -16.42
N LYS A 359 -12.50 -27.42 -17.70
CA LYS A 359 -11.33 -27.43 -18.59
C LYS A 359 -10.41 -26.27 -18.23
N ALA A 360 -9.88 -26.26 -17.01
CA ALA A 360 -8.87 -25.30 -16.60
C ALA A 360 -7.77 -25.30 -17.68
N PRO A 361 -7.28 -24.11 -18.09
CA PRO A 361 -6.16 -24.03 -19.01
C PRO A 361 -5.09 -24.98 -18.49
N ALA A 362 -4.73 -26.00 -19.29
CA ALA A 362 -3.73 -26.96 -18.89
C ALA A 362 -2.54 -26.14 -18.38
N VAL A 363 -2.17 -26.33 -17.11
CA VAL A 363 -1.07 -25.59 -16.47
C VAL A 363 0.01 -25.50 -17.51
N ALA A 364 0.36 -24.29 -17.94
CA ALA A 364 1.31 -24.11 -19.04
C ALA A 364 2.48 -25.01 -18.69
N ARG A 365 2.62 -26.13 -19.42
CA ARG A 365 3.58 -27.17 -19.03
C ARG A 365 4.89 -26.42 -19.02
N PHE A 366 5.52 -26.31 -17.85
CA PHE A 366 6.84 -25.68 -17.78
C PHE A 366 7.65 -26.37 -18.86
N ALA A 367 8.04 -25.66 -19.92
CA ALA A 367 8.96 -26.27 -20.82
C ALA A 367 10.28 -26.33 -20.04
N LYS A 368 11.08 -27.36 -20.26
CA LYS A 368 12.42 -27.44 -19.65
C LYS A 368 13.20 -26.12 -19.77
N LYS A 369 13.06 -25.42 -20.91
CA LYS A 369 13.69 -24.12 -21.19
C LYS A 369 13.23 -22.97 -20.29
N ASP A 370 12.07 -23.07 -19.65
CA ASP A 370 11.50 -22.03 -18.80
C ASP A 370 11.96 -22.15 -17.34
N ILE A 371 12.62 -23.26 -16.98
CA ILE A 371 13.16 -23.49 -15.64
C ILE A 371 14.61 -22.97 -15.59
N PRO A 372 14.97 -22.07 -14.65
CA PRO A 372 16.34 -21.60 -14.50
C PRO A 372 17.34 -22.76 -14.38
N GLU A 373 18.50 -22.64 -15.00
CA GLU A 373 19.48 -23.73 -15.10
C GLU A 373 19.96 -24.23 -13.73
N GLU A 374 20.09 -23.32 -12.76
CA GLU A 374 20.37 -23.65 -11.35
C GLU A 374 19.30 -24.53 -10.71
N LYS A 375 18.02 -24.25 -10.97
CA LYS A 375 16.90 -25.08 -10.48
C LYS A 375 16.90 -26.44 -11.17
N GLN A 376 17.15 -26.49 -12.48
CA GLN A 376 17.28 -27.77 -13.19
C GLN A 376 18.40 -28.63 -12.62
N LYS A 377 19.56 -28.03 -12.34
CA LYS A 377 20.69 -28.70 -11.71
C LYS A 377 20.32 -29.23 -10.33
N LEU A 378 19.68 -28.41 -9.50
CA LEU A 378 19.18 -28.83 -8.19
C LEU A 378 18.20 -30.02 -8.28
N ILE A 379 17.25 -30.01 -9.23
CA ILE A 379 16.34 -31.14 -9.45
C ILE A 379 17.12 -32.41 -9.79
N ARG A 380 18.09 -32.34 -10.72
CA ARG A 380 18.93 -33.49 -11.08
C ARG A 380 19.76 -34.00 -9.90
N GLU A 381 20.31 -33.11 -9.09
CA GLU A 381 21.03 -33.47 -7.86
C GLU A 381 20.12 -34.16 -6.84
N LEU A 382 18.89 -33.68 -6.66
CA LEU A 382 17.89 -34.33 -5.80
C LEU A 382 17.49 -35.70 -6.34
N VAL A 383 17.34 -35.87 -7.66
CA VAL A 383 17.07 -37.17 -8.27
C VAL A 383 18.23 -38.15 -8.03
N ALA A 384 19.48 -37.72 -8.16
CA ALA A 384 20.63 -38.57 -7.84
C ALA A 384 20.63 -39.03 -6.38
N LYS A 385 20.21 -38.16 -5.45
CA LYS A 385 20.07 -38.47 -4.02
C LYS A 385 18.94 -39.45 -3.69
N ILE A 386 18.03 -39.74 -4.62
CA ILE A 386 17.02 -40.79 -4.42
C ILE A 386 17.67 -42.17 -4.30
N ALA A 387 18.84 -42.41 -4.89
CA ALA A 387 19.59 -43.66 -4.77
C ALA A 387 20.67 -43.64 -3.66
N ASP A 388 20.66 -42.64 -2.77
CA ASP A 388 21.65 -42.55 -1.70
C ASP A 388 21.53 -43.74 -0.73
N PRO A 389 22.64 -44.35 -0.26
CA PRO A 389 22.57 -45.46 0.69
C PRO A 389 21.85 -45.11 2.00
N LYS A 390 21.87 -43.83 2.42
CA LYS A 390 21.20 -43.37 3.65
C LYS A 390 19.72 -43.07 3.40
N ALA A 391 18.85 -43.75 4.17
CA ALA A 391 17.40 -43.62 4.03
C ALA A 391 16.88 -42.18 4.25
N GLU A 392 17.48 -41.44 5.19
CA GLU A 392 17.11 -40.05 5.48
C GLU A 392 17.34 -39.13 4.28
N VAL A 393 18.46 -39.31 3.57
CA VAL A 393 18.80 -38.53 2.37
C VAL A 393 17.80 -38.82 1.24
N ARG A 394 17.42 -40.10 1.06
CA ARG A 394 16.39 -40.48 0.08
C ARG A 394 15.04 -39.83 0.38
N GLN A 395 14.60 -39.85 1.64
CA GLN A 395 13.31 -39.29 2.05
C GLN A 395 13.28 -37.76 1.92
N ASP A 396 14.36 -37.07 2.32
CA ASP A 396 14.48 -35.61 2.15
C ASP A 396 14.45 -35.22 0.66
N ALA A 397 15.18 -35.95 -0.20
CA ALA A 397 15.17 -35.70 -1.63
C ALA A 397 13.77 -35.91 -2.25
N LYS A 398 13.07 -37.00 -1.90
CA LYS A 398 11.70 -37.27 -2.34
C LYS A 398 10.74 -36.18 -1.90
N LYS A 399 10.86 -35.72 -0.64
CA LYS A 399 10.03 -34.64 -0.09
C LYS A 399 10.24 -33.34 -0.85
N LYS A 400 11.49 -32.91 -1.05
CA LYS A 400 11.83 -31.68 -1.78
C LYS A 400 11.35 -31.70 -3.23
N LEU A 401 11.51 -32.83 -3.93
CA LEU A 401 11.02 -32.97 -5.30
C LEU A 401 9.49 -32.89 -5.39
N ARG A 402 8.76 -33.38 -4.37
CA ARG A 402 7.30 -33.22 -4.29
C ARG A 402 6.91 -31.78 -3.96
N GLU A 403 7.63 -31.12 -3.06
CA GLU A 403 7.40 -29.70 -2.70
C GLU A 403 7.63 -28.76 -3.89
N MET A 404 8.60 -29.08 -4.76
CA MET A 404 8.79 -28.37 -6.04
C MET A 404 7.58 -28.55 -6.98
N GLY A 405 6.89 -29.68 -6.95
CA GLY A 405 5.66 -29.91 -7.71
C GLY A 405 5.85 -29.78 -9.24
N ALA A 406 4.94 -29.05 -9.90
CA ALA A 406 4.84 -29.01 -11.35
C ALA A 406 6.09 -28.46 -12.08
N GLU A 407 6.90 -27.62 -11.43
CA GLU A 407 8.15 -27.13 -12.01
C GLU A 407 9.22 -28.22 -12.13
N ALA A 408 9.19 -29.27 -11.30
CA ALA A 408 10.15 -30.35 -11.39
C ALA A 408 9.82 -31.35 -12.52
N TYR A 409 8.55 -31.45 -12.90
CA TYR A 409 8.05 -32.51 -13.80
C TYR A 409 8.78 -32.60 -15.15
N PRO A 410 9.08 -31.50 -15.87
CA PRO A 410 9.76 -31.57 -17.16
C PRO A 410 11.17 -32.17 -17.07
N ILE A 411 11.84 -31.95 -15.94
CA ILE A 411 13.18 -32.51 -15.68
C ILE A 411 13.05 -33.95 -15.20
N LEU A 412 12.07 -34.24 -14.32
CA LEU A 412 11.80 -35.59 -13.83
C LEU A 412 11.41 -36.56 -14.96
N GLU A 413 10.74 -36.08 -16.02
CA GLU A 413 10.42 -36.89 -17.20
C GLU A 413 11.65 -37.51 -17.87
N GLU A 414 12.82 -36.84 -17.81
CA GLU A 414 14.11 -37.35 -18.29
C GLU A 414 14.52 -38.65 -17.57
N PHE A 415 14.06 -38.86 -16.34
CA PHE A 415 14.46 -39.96 -15.46
C PHE A 415 13.41 -41.09 -15.39
N THR A 416 12.31 -41.01 -16.15
CA THR A 416 11.26 -42.05 -16.20
C THR A 416 11.75 -43.42 -16.71
N ASN A 417 12.91 -43.43 -17.36
CA ASN A 417 13.60 -44.61 -17.90
C ASN A 417 15.05 -44.71 -17.37
N HIS A 418 15.33 -44.19 -16.18
CA HIS A 418 16.65 -44.28 -15.55
C HIS A 418 17.09 -45.74 -15.36
N ALA A 419 18.41 -46.00 -15.43
CA ALA A 419 18.98 -47.34 -15.30
C ALA A 419 18.80 -47.93 -13.89
N ASP A 420 18.87 -47.06 -12.88
CA ASP A 420 18.57 -47.43 -11.49
C ASP A 420 17.05 -47.65 -11.29
N PRO A 421 16.61 -48.84 -10.85
CA PRO A 421 15.21 -49.16 -10.69
C PRO A 421 14.52 -48.38 -9.57
N GLU A 422 15.21 -47.97 -8.51
CA GLU A 422 14.65 -47.17 -7.41
C GLU A 422 14.33 -45.76 -7.91
N ILE A 423 15.28 -45.10 -8.58
CA ILE A 423 15.06 -43.78 -9.19
C ILE A 423 13.88 -43.84 -10.16
N LYS A 424 13.88 -44.85 -11.05
CA LYS A 424 12.82 -45.03 -12.05
C LYS A 424 11.43 -45.18 -11.42
N LEU A 425 11.31 -46.00 -10.37
CA LEU A 425 10.04 -46.23 -9.68
C LEU A 425 9.55 -44.96 -8.97
N GLU A 426 10.44 -44.27 -8.26
CA GLU A 426 10.09 -43.09 -7.47
C GLU A 426 9.75 -41.88 -8.33
N VAL A 427 10.52 -41.64 -9.39
CA VAL A 427 10.21 -40.60 -10.38
C VAL A 427 8.84 -40.82 -10.99
N ARG A 428 8.49 -42.07 -11.36
CA ARG A 428 7.15 -42.40 -11.86
C ARG A 428 6.07 -42.18 -10.81
N ASN A 429 6.35 -42.47 -9.53
CA ASN A 429 5.38 -42.21 -8.47
C ASN A 429 5.16 -40.72 -8.23
N ILE A 430 6.20 -39.88 -8.31
CA ILE A 430 6.07 -38.42 -8.23
C ILE A 430 5.27 -37.91 -9.44
N LEU A 431 5.58 -38.39 -10.65
CA LEU A 431 4.90 -37.97 -11.87
C LEU A 431 3.46 -38.48 -11.99
N LYS A 432 3.01 -39.46 -11.20
CA LYS A 432 1.58 -39.82 -11.13
C LYS A 432 0.71 -38.72 -10.51
N GLY A 433 1.31 -37.74 -9.83
CA GLY A 433 0.66 -36.51 -9.36
C GLY A 433 0.59 -35.40 -10.41
N LYS A 434 1.05 -35.65 -11.64
CA LYS A 434 0.82 -34.79 -12.81
C LYS A 434 -0.56 -35.07 -13.40
#